data_AF-A0A9P8Q4V5-F1
#
_entry.id   AF-A0A9P8Q4V5-F1
#
_cell.length_a   1.000
_cell.length_b   1.000
_cell.length_c   1.000
_cell.angle_alpha   90.00
_cell.angle_beta   90.00
_cell.angle_gamma   90.00
#
_symmetry.space_group_name_H-M   'P 1'
#
loop_
_entity.id
_entity.type
_entity.pdbx_description
1 polymer ?
#
loop_
_entity_poly.entity_id
_entity_poly.type
_entity_poly.pdbx_seq_one_letter_code
_entity_poly.pdbx_strand_id
1 'polypeptide(L)'
;MTGGARLPPSTPQIELLRAKSKPLKKELFSNFLPILSQYLQSFNHGNSITEIKSKNELIKEDIDWGVESFNKDYQELNKLQDHLEFLNAEETIVTDDEIIQEFNEFIGFINGHLLDNLVMIFSGVKDGVEDQQVKVFLETSINSLKKITVTLKLLASSFAKHTNGLESFQKLLDIFKVNYDSLAELRLR
;
A
#
# COMPACT_ATOMS: atom_id res chain seq x y z
N MET A 1 0.00 8.56 45.91
CA MET A 1 -1.21 8.21 45.14
C MET A 1 -1.27 9.12 43.93
N THR A 2 -0.67 8.71 42.81
CA THR A 2 -0.78 9.43 41.54
C THR A 2 -2.10 9.02 40.90
N GLY A 3 -3.06 9.93 40.85
CA GLY A 3 -4.29 9.73 40.08
C GLY A 3 -3.90 9.55 38.62
N GLY A 4 -3.95 8.31 38.13
CA GLY A 4 -3.79 8.05 36.71
C GLY A 4 -4.90 8.80 35.98
N ALA A 5 -4.52 9.70 35.06
CA ALA A 5 -5.46 10.32 34.16
C ALA A 5 -6.19 9.19 33.43
N ARG A 6 -7.49 9.02 33.73
CA ARG A 6 -8.32 8.10 32.98
C ARG A 6 -8.46 8.68 31.58
N LEU A 7 -8.10 7.89 30.58
CA LEU A 7 -8.37 8.23 29.19
C LEU A 7 -9.86 8.56 29.03
N PRO A 8 -10.21 9.58 28.23
CA PRO A 8 -11.60 9.93 27.99
C PRO A 8 -12.37 8.70 27.46
N PRO A 9 -13.62 8.50 27.89
CA PRO A 9 -14.41 7.36 27.44
C PRO A 9 -14.58 7.38 25.91
N SER A 10 -14.35 6.23 25.28
CA SER A 10 -14.53 6.04 23.85
C SER A 10 -15.97 6.34 23.44
N THR A 11 -16.17 7.16 22.40
CA THR A 11 -17.51 7.39 21.84
C THR A 11 -17.87 6.28 20.87
N PRO A 12 -19.17 6.00 20.62
CA PRO A 12 -19.58 5.03 19.60
C PRO A 12 -19.01 5.33 18.20
N GLN A 13 -18.73 6.60 17.90
CA GLN A 13 -18.14 7.03 16.64
C GLN A 13 -16.66 6.67 16.54
N ILE A 14 -15.90 6.89 17.62
CA ILE A 14 -14.50 6.46 17.75
C ILE A 14 -14.39 4.94 17.59
N GLU A 15 -15.28 4.19 18.25
CA GLU A 15 -15.32 2.72 18.13
C GLU A 15 -15.61 2.29 16.69
N LEU A 16 -16.54 2.96 16.00
CA LEU A 16 -16.86 2.70 14.60
C LEU A 16 -15.66 2.97 13.66
N LEU A 17 -14.94 4.07 13.87
CA LEU A 17 -13.75 4.41 13.08
C LEU A 17 -12.60 3.43 13.31
N ARG A 18 -12.38 3.01 14.57
CA ARG A 18 -11.43 1.94 14.92
C ARG A 18 -11.84 0.60 14.28
N ALA A 19 -13.12 0.26 14.30
CA ALA A 19 -13.64 -0.95 13.68
C ALA A 19 -13.50 -0.97 12.15
N LYS A 20 -13.55 0.21 11.49
CA LYS A 20 -13.33 0.34 10.04
C LYS A 20 -11.85 0.35 9.64
N SER A 21 -11.01 1.02 10.42
CA SER A 21 -9.58 1.17 10.10
C SER A 21 -8.80 -0.13 10.32
N LYS A 22 -9.11 -0.88 11.39
CA LYS A 22 -8.42 -2.15 11.73
C LYS A 22 -8.41 -3.18 10.60
N PRO A 23 -9.54 -3.53 9.96
CA PRO A 23 -9.56 -4.46 8.84
C PRO A 23 -8.67 -4.03 7.68
N LEU A 24 -8.70 -2.75 7.28
CA LEU A 24 -7.88 -2.28 6.17
C LEU A 24 -6.40 -2.25 6.52
N LYS A 25 -6.02 -1.79 7.72
CA LYS A 25 -4.61 -1.85 8.16
C LYS A 25 -4.10 -3.28 8.17
N LYS A 26 -4.88 -4.21 8.72
CA LYS A 26 -4.55 -5.64 8.70
C LYS A 26 -4.39 -6.15 7.26
N GLU A 27 -5.33 -5.80 6.38
CA GLU A 27 -5.26 -6.18 4.97
C GLU A 27 -3.99 -5.66 4.29
N LEU A 28 -3.65 -4.41 4.54
CA LEU A 28 -2.47 -3.76 3.96
C LEU A 28 -1.18 -4.41 4.43
N PHE A 29 -1.01 -4.61 5.74
CA PHE A 29 0.23 -5.14 6.30
C PHE A 29 0.38 -6.65 6.19
N SER A 30 -0.71 -7.40 6.39
CA SER A 30 -0.64 -8.87 6.39
C SER A 30 -0.67 -9.47 5.00
N ASN A 31 -1.30 -8.79 4.02
CA ASN A 31 -1.54 -9.37 2.70
C ASN A 31 -0.92 -8.52 1.58
N PHE A 32 -1.34 -7.26 1.44
CA PHE A 32 -0.93 -6.45 0.29
C PHE A 32 0.57 -6.15 0.24
N LEU A 33 1.14 -5.61 1.32
CA LEU A 33 2.54 -5.21 1.38
C LEU A 33 3.50 -6.41 1.18
N PRO A 34 3.25 -7.60 1.78
CA PRO A 34 3.99 -8.81 1.45
C PRO A 34 3.87 -9.23 -0.01
N ILE A 35 2.67 -9.17 -0.61
CA ILE A 35 2.47 -9.48 -2.04
C ILE A 35 3.28 -8.52 -2.91
N LEU A 36 3.21 -7.23 -2.62
CA LEU A 36 3.94 -6.20 -3.34
C LEU A 36 5.46 -6.40 -3.23
N SER A 37 5.96 -6.71 -2.02
CA SER A 37 7.37 -7.03 -1.79
C SER A 37 7.82 -8.26 -2.59
N GLN A 38 7.04 -9.34 -2.56
CA GLN A 38 7.35 -10.57 -3.32
C GLN A 38 7.30 -10.34 -4.83
N TYR A 39 6.33 -9.55 -5.30
CA TYR A 39 6.20 -9.17 -6.70
C TYR A 39 7.41 -8.34 -7.18
N LEU A 40 7.93 -7.44 -6.35
CA LEU A 40 9.17 -6.71 -6.68
C LEU A 40 10.41 -7.59 -6.64
N GLN A 41 10.48 -8.51 -5.68
CA GLN A 41 11.58 -9.49 -5.63
C GLN A 41 11.64 -10.41 -6.85
N SER A 42 10.51 -10.68 -7.53
CA SER A 42 10.53 -11.43 -8.80
C SER A 42 11.24 -10.68 -9.94
N PHE A 43 11.32 -9.35 -9.90
CA PHE A 43 12.17 -8.59 -10.84
C PHE A 43 13.66 -8.85 -10.61
N ASN A 44 14.08 -9.05 -9.36
CA ASN A 44 15.48 -9.27 -9.00
C ASN A 44 15.94 -10.74 -9.13
N HIS A 45 15.05 -11.71 -8.84
CA HIS A 45 15.43 -13.12 -8.71
C HIS A 45 15.23 -13.96 -9.97
N GLY A 46 14.95 -13.35 -11.12
CA GLY A 46 15.13 -13.98 -12.43
C GLY A 46 14.14 -15.08 -12.80
N ASN A 47 12.99 -15.17 -12.12
CA ASN A 47 11.89 -16.03 -12.55
C ASN A 47 10.78 -15.15 -13.14
N SER A 48 10.47 -15.40 -14.42
CA SER A 48 9.64 -14.68 -15.41
C SER A 48 10.19 -13.40 -16.05
N ILE A 49 11.21 -12.77 -15.47
CA ILE A 49 11.93 -11.60 -16.05
C ILE A 49 13.36 -11.98 -16.51
N THR A 50 13.58 -13.24 -16.86
CA THR A 50 14.91 -13.74 -17.23
C THR A 50 15.46 -13.18 -18.55
N GLU A 51 14.67 -12.41 -19.32
CA GLU A 51 15.10 -11.74 -20.55
C GLU A 51 15.15 -10.19 -20.46
N ILE A 52 14.66 -9.56 -19.37
CA ILE A 52 14.97 -8.14 -19.05
C ILE A 52 16.31 -8.03 -18.31
N LYS A 53 17.18 -9.03 -18.44
CA LYS A 53 18.63 -8.76 -18.46
C LYS A 53 18.96 -8.16 -19.82
N SER A 54 18.29 -7.04 -20.12
CA SER A 54 18.53 -6.26 -21.31
C SER A 54 20.00 -5.86 -21.30
N LYS A 55 20.63 -5.82 -22.46
CA LYS A 55 22.04 -5.45 -22.65
C LYS A 55 22.33 -3.98 -22.28
N ASN A 56 21.42 -3.30 -21.57
CA ASN A 56 21.47 -1.90 -21.21
C ASN A 56 21.62 -1.75 -19.68
N GLU A 57 22.82 -1.38 -19.24
CA GLU A 57 23.17 -1.22 -17.82
C GLU A 57 22.29 -0.18 -17.10
N LEU A 58 21.87 0.89 -17.78
CA LEU A 58 21.03 1.95 -17.20
C LEU A 58 19.66 1.43 -16.76
N ILE A 59 19.02 0.59 -17.58
CA ILE A 59 17.70 0.02 -17.25
C ILE A 59 17.81 -0.90 -16.03
N LYS A 60 18.93 -1.62 -15.92
CA LYS A 60 19.20 -2.48 -14.77
C LYS A 60 19.42 -1.64 -13.51
N GLU A 61 20.19 -0.56 -13.60
CA GLU A 61 20.41 0.38 -12.49
C GLU A 61 19.11 1.03 -12.01
N ASP A 62 18.21 1.41 -12.92
CA ASP A 62 16.91 1.99 -12.56
C ASP A 62 15.99 0.97 -11.84
N ILE A 63 16.01 -0.29 -12.26
CA ILE A 63 15.26 -1.37 -11.60
C ILE A 63 15.86 -1.67 -10.23
N ASP A 64 17.19 -1.83 -10.14
CA ASP A 64 17.89 -2.12 -8.89
C ASP A 64 17.67 -0.97 -7.88
N TRP A 65 17.77 0.29 -8.32
CA TRP A 65 17.46 1.48 -7.52
C TRP A 65 16.00 1.49 -7.08
N GLY A 66 15.07 1.14 -7.97
CA GLY A 66 13.65 1.07 -7.64
C GLY A 66 13.33 0.03 -6.57
N VAL A 67 13.98 -1.13 -6.62
CA VAL A 67 13.83 -2.17 -5.59
C VAL A 67 14.50 -1.75 -4.28
N GLU A 68 15.65 -1.10 -4.32
CA GLU A 68 16.31 -0.58 -3.11
C GLU A 68 15.46 0.51 -2.45
N SER A 69 14.94 1.48 -3.22
CA SER A 69 14.03 2.52 -2.74
C SER A 69 12.79 1.89 -2.10
N PHE A 70 12.16 0.92 -2.77
CA PHE A 70 11.02 0.21 -2.21
C PHE A 70 11.36 -0.50 -0.90
N ASN A 71 12.49 -1.20 -0.83
CA ASN A 71 12.88 -1.92 0.40
C ASN A 71 13.08 -0.96 1.56
N LYS A 72 13.64 0.23 1.30
CA LYS A 72 13.79 1.28 2.31
C LYS A 72 12.44 1.82 2.76
N ASP A 73 11.56 2.17 1.81
CA ASP A 73 10.22 2.68 2.11
C ASP A 73 9.36 1.62 2.83
N TYR A 74 9.54 0.34 2.51
CA TYR A 74 8.92 -0.79 3.20
C TYR A 74 9.40 -0.91 4.65
N GLN A 75 10.69 -0.71 4.92
CA GLN A 75 11.21 -0.67 6.28
C GLN A 75 10.68 0.52 7.08
N GLU A 76 10.53 1.69 6.44
CA GLU A 76 9.91 2.85 7.07
C GLU A 76 8.42 2.60 7.38
N LEU A 77 7.70 1.92 6.48
CA LEU A 77 6.32 1.48 6.72
C LEU A 77 6.18 0.49 7.87
N ASN A 78 7.09 -0.47 8.02
CA ASN A 78 7.06 -1.37 9.18
C ASN A 78 7.28 -0.59 10.48
N LYS A 79 8.19 0.39 10.51
CA LYS A 79 8.36 1.24 11.69
C LYS A 79 7.11 2.07 11.98
N LEU A 80 6.45 2.58 10.94
CA LEU A 80 5.18 3.28 11.07
C LEU A 80 4.09 2.32 11.58
N GLN A 81 4.02 1.09 11.09
CA GLN A 81 3.12 0.05 11.59
C GLN A 81 3.30 -0.17 13.08
N ASP A 82 4.53 -0.46 13.50
CA ASP A 82 4.86 -0.77 14.89
C ASP A 82 4.51 0.43 15.79
N HIS A 83 4.79 1.65 15.32
CA HIS A 83 4.42 2.87 16.02
C HIS A 83 2.90 3.03 16.15
N LEU A 84 2.16 2.77 15.09
CA LEU A 84 0.69 2.87 15.08
C LEU A 84 0.04 1.78 15.93
N GLU A 85 0.59 0.57 15.93
CA GLU A 85 0.15 -0.51 16.81
C GLU A 85 0.39 -0.15 18.28
N PHE A 86 1.55 0.44 18.60
CA PHE A 86 1.84 0.97 19.93
C PHE A 86 0.84 2.06 20.35
N LEU A 87 0.63 3.10 19.53
CA LEU A 87 -0.31 4.18 19.86
C LEU A 87 -1.76 3.68 20.04
N ASN A 88 -2.18 2.71 19.22
CA ASN A 88 -3.50 2.10 19.35
C ASN A 88 -3.62 1.19 20.59
N ALA A 89 -2.55 0.49 20.97
CA ALA A 89 -2.51 -0.36 22.15
C ALA A 89 -2.54 0.45 23.45
N GLU A 90 -1.89 1.61 23.46
CA GLU A 90 -1.92 2.57 24.56
C GLU A 90 -3.19 3.44 24.58
N GLU A 91 -4.13 3.20 23.66
CA GLU A 91 -5.38 3.96 23.49
C GLU A 91 -5.17 5.49 23.38
N THR A 92 -4.00 5.93 22.89
CA THR A 92 -3.60 7.35 22.90
C THR A 92 -4.36 8.19 21.87
N ILE A 93 -4.92 7.55 20.84
CA ILE A 93 -5.73 8.21 19.82
C ILE A 93 -7.18 8.28 20.31
N VAL A 94 -7.66 9.46 20.71
CA VAL A 94 -8.89 9.62 21.50
C VAL A 94 -9.96 10.49 20.84
N THR A 95 -9.71 11.04 19.66
CA THR A 95 -10.68 11.84 18.90
C THR A 95 -10.90 11.31 17.48
N ASP A 96 -12.06 11.64 16.89
CA ASP A 96 -12.37 11.26 15.50
C ASP A 96 -11.35 11.84 14.52
N ASP A 97 -10.98 13.12 14.68
CA ASP A 97 -10.02 13.82 13.83
C ASP A 97 -8.63 13.16 13.86
N GLU A 98 -8.14 12.76 15.04
CA GLU A 98 -6.86 12.06 15.15
C GLU A 98 -6.88 10.70 14.44
N ILE A 99 -7.99 9.94 14.52
CA ILE A 99 -8.13 8.65 13.81
C ILE A 99 -8.17 8.87 12.30
N ILE A 100 -8.87 9.89 11.83
CA ILE A 100 -8.96 10.21 10.39
C ILE A 100 -7.62 10.68 9.86
N GLN A 101 -6.95 11.57 10.59
CA GLN A 101 -5.64 12.08 10.23
C GLN A 101 -4.64 10.93 10.13
N GLU A 102 -4.54 10.11 11.16
CA GLU A 102 -3.64 8.95 11.19
C GLU A 102 -3.92 7.98 10.04
N PHE A 103 -5.20 7.67 9.80
CA PHE A 103 -5.60 6.81 8.69
C PHE A 103 -5.20 7.41 7.32
N ASN A 104 -5.39 8.72 7.14
CA ASN A 104 -5.05 9.42 5.90
C ASN A 104 -3.55 9.55 5.70
N GLU A 105 -2.77 9.78 6.76
CA GLU A 105 -1.31 9.80 6.71
C GLU A 105 -0.77 8.42 6.30
N PHE A 106 -1.31 7.35 6.88
CA PHE A 106 -0.94 6.00 6.53
C PHE A 106 -1.25 5.65 5.07
N ILE A 107 -2.47 5.91 4.61
CA ILE A 107 -2.86 5.67 3.21
C ILE A 107 -2.13 6.62 2.25
N GLY A 108 -1.85 7.84 2.69
CA GLY A 108 -1.05 8.82 1.97
C GLY A 108 0.37 8.34 1.73
N PHE A 109 0.99 7.76 2.75
CA PHE A 109 2.32 7.17 2.64
C PHE A 109 2.35 6.05 1.59
N ILE A 110 1.43 5.10 1.67
CA ILE A 110 1.38 3.98 0.72
C ILE A 110 1.18 4.48 -0.71
N ASN A 111 0.26 5.42 -0.95
CA ASN A 111 0.01 5.93 -2.29
C ASN A 111 1.20 6.74 -2.83
N GLY A 112 1.66 7.73 -2.06
CA GLY A 112 2.63 8.72 -2.54
C GLY A 112 4.08 8.20 -2.54
N HIS A 113 4.46 7.40 -1.55
CA HIS A 113 5.85 6.94 -1.41
C HIS A 113 6.06 5.55 -2.01
N LEU A 114 5.11 4.63 -1.90
CA LEU A 114 5.28 3.31 -2.53
C LEU A 114 4.74 3.27 -3.95
N LEU A 115 3.43 3.46 -4.12
CA LEU A 115 2.78 3.09 -5.37
C LEU A 115 3.08 4.07 -6.51
N ASP A 116 3.04 5.38 -6.24
CA ASP A 116 3.33 6.40 -7.25
C ASP A 116 4.81 6.32 -7.71
N ASN A 117 5.75 6.05 -6.79
CA ASN A 117 7.16 5.83 -7.13
C ASN A 117 7.37 4.57 -7.99
N LEU A 118 6.74 3.44 -7.63
CA LEU A 118 6.81 2.22 -8.44
C LEU A 118 6.23 2.40 -9.84
N VAL A 119 5.10 3.10 -9.95
CA VAL A 119 4.50 3.45 -11.24
C VAL A 119 5.45 4.30 -12.07
N MET A 120 6.13 5.28 -11.47
CA MET A 120 7.10 6.13 -12.14
C MET A 120 8.28 5.30 -12.67
N ILE A 121 8.89 4.47 -11.81
CA ILE A 121 10.03 3.60 -12.16
C ILE A 121 9.64 2.67 -13.32
N PHE A 122 8.54 1.94 -13.18
CA PHE A 122 8.10 1.01 -14.23
C PHE A 122 7.75 1.71 -15.54
N SER A 123 7.23 2.94 -15.48
CA SER A 123 6.98 3.74 -16.68
C SER A 123 8.29 4.10 -17.38
N GLY A 124 9.32 4.53 -16.63
CA GLY A 124 10.65 4.80 -17.18
C GLY A 124 11.29 3.58 -17.81
N VAL A 125 11.24 2.43 -17.12
CA VAL A 125 11.73 1.15 -17.64
C VAL A 125 10.97 0.75 -18.91
N LYS A 126 9.64 0.84 -18.92
CA LYS A 126 8.80 0.50 -20.09
C LYS A 126 9.20 1.33 -21.33
N ASP A 127 9.50 2.61 -21.14
CA ASP A 127 9.85 3.52 -22.21
C ASP A 127 11.28 3.25 -22.75
N GLY A 128 12.18 2.72 -21.91
CA GLY A 128 13.56 2.36 -22.28
C GLY A 128 13.74 0.97 -22.88
N VAL A 129 12.79 0.04 -22.70
CA VAL A 129 12.87 -1.32 -23.24
C VAL A 129 12.45 -1.35 -24.72
N GLU A 130 13.03 -2.22 -25.54
CA GLU A 130 12.61 -2.45 -26.93
C GLU A 130 11.68 -3.66 -27.08
N ASP A 131 11.83 -4.66 -26.20
CA ASP A 131 11.03 -5.89 -26.21
C ASP A 131 9.54 -5.60 -25.98
N GLN A 132 8.71 -6.01 -26.95
CA GLN A 132 7.28 -5.74 -26.92
C GLN A 132 6.52 -6.57 -25.87
N GLN A 133 6.96 -7.79 -25.57
CA GLN A 133 6.33 -8.62 -24.54
C GLN A 133 6.57 -8.00 -23.16
N VAL A 134 7.80 -7.54 -22.92
CA VAL A 134 8.17 -6.83 -21.69
C VAL A 134 7.38 -5.55 -21.52
N LYS A 135 7.22 -4.76 -22.60
CA LYS A 135 6.38 -3.55 -22.57
C LYS A 135 4.95 -3.85 -22.14
N VAL A 136 4.34 -4.89 -22.72
CA VAL A 136 2.97 -5.29 -22.39
C VAL A 136 2.87 -5.74 -20.93
N PHE A 137 3.86 -6.49 -20.43
CA PHE A 137 3.91 -6.89 -19.02
C PHE A 137 4.02 -5.68 -18.08
N LEU A 138 4.94 -4.75 -18.35
CA LEU A 138 5.12 -3.53 -17.56
C LEU A 138 3.88 -2.63 -17.62
N GLU A 139 3.26 -2.48 -18.79
CA GLU A 139 2.01 -1.72 -18.96
C GLU A 139 0.86 -2.32 -18.13
N THR A 140 0.72 -3.65 -18.16
CA THR A 140 -0.27 -4.36 -17.35
C THR A 140 -0.03 -4.13 -15.86
N SER A 141 1.24 -4.21 -15.45
CA SER A 141 1.67 -3.99 -14.07
C SER A 141 1.40 -2.57 -13.59
N ILE A 142 1.78 -1.56 -14.40
CA ILE A 142 1.50 -0.13 -14.14
C ILE A 142 0.00 0.10 -14.00
N ASN A 143 -0.81 -0.48 -14.88
CA ASN A 143 -2.27 -0.33 -14.83
C ASN A 143 -2.87 -0.96 -13.56
N SER A 144 -2.37 -2.11 -13.13
CA SER A 144 -2.75 -2.73 -11.86
C SER A 144 -2.38 -1.85 -10.66
N LEU A 145 -1.14 -1.36 -10.59
CA LEU A 145 -0.69 -0.45 -9.52
C LEU A 145 -1.52 0.85 -9.47
N LYS A 146 -1.87 1.42 -10.62
CA LYS A 146 -2.76 2.59 -10.71
C LYS A 146 -4.17 2.30 -10.17
N LYS A 147 -4.76 1.14 -10.51
CA LYS A 147 -6.08 0.73 -9.99
C LYS A 147 -6.06 0.56 -8.46
N ILE A 148 -5.01 -0.04 -7.93
CA ILE A 148 -4.77 -0.18 -6.48
C ILE A 148 -4.70 1.21 -5.83
N THR A 149 -3.89 2.12 -6.38
CA THR A 149 -3.74 3.51 -5.91
C THR A 149 -5.08 4.25 -5.88
N VAL A 150 -5.86 4.18 -6.96
CA VAL A 150 -7.19 4.81 -7.03
C VAL A 150 -8.12 4.24 -5.97
N THR A 151 -8.13 2.92 -5.78
CA THR A 151 -9.03 2.28 -4.82
C THR A 151 -8.66 2.64 -3.37
N LEU A 152 -7.37 2.75 -3.05
CA LEU A 152 -6.91 3.25 -1.74
C LEU A 152 -7.30 4.71 -1.49
N LYS A 153 -7.16 5.59 -2.49
CA LYS A 153 -7.61 6.98 -2.41
C LYS A 153 -9.12 7.08 -2.17
N LEU A 154 -9.91 6.21 -2.79
CA LEU A 154 -11.36 6.11 -2.57
C LEU A 154 -11.69 5.58 -1.16
N LEU A 155 -10.93 4.60 -0.64
CA LEU A 155 -11.07 4.11 0.72
C LEU A 155 -10.82 5.21 1.76
N ALA A 156 -9.75 6.00 1.61
CA ALA A 156 -9.47 7.18 2.44
C ALA A 156 -10.59 8.23 2.38
N SER A 157 -11.02 8.57 1.16
CA SER A 157 -12.12 9.52 0.97
C SER A 157 -13.45 9.03 1.56
N SER A 158 -13.70 7.72 1.53
CA SER A 158 -14.89 7.09 2.12
C SER A 158 -14.81 7.06 3.65
N PHE A 159 -13.61 6.79 4.20
CA PHE A 159 -13.36 6.78 5.64
C PHE A 159 -13.65 8.14 6.28
N ALA A 160 -13.20 9.23 5.64
CA ALA A 160 -13.37 10.60 6.12
C ALA A 160 -14.81 11.14 6.09
N LYS A 161 -15.75 10.49 5.38
CA LYS A 161 -17.12 11.02 5.17
C LYS A 161 -18.17 10.58 6.20
N HIS A 162 -17.79 9.81 7.23
CA HIS A 162 -18.56 9.43 8.45
C HIS A 162 -19.99 8.85 8.36
N THR A 163 -20.75 8.99 7.28
CA THR A 163 -22.18 8.62 7.26
C THR A 163 -22.43 7.34 6.45
N ASN A 164 -23.08 6.34 7.07
CA ASN A 164 -23.71 5.14 6.48
C ASN A 164 -22.86 4.26 5.52
N GLY A 165 -21.58 4.56 5.31
CA GLY A 165 -20.74 3.92 4.30
C GLY A 165 -20.05 2.62 4.71
N LEU A 166 -20.56 1.86 5.68
CA LEU A 166 -19.95 0.57 6.04
C LEU A 166 -19.99 -0.41 4.86
N GLU A 167 -21.13 -0.45 4.14
CA GLU A 167 -21.25 -1.23 2.91
C GLU A 167 -20.38 -0.67 1.77
N SER A 168 -20.33 0.66 1.60
CA SER A 168 -19.51 1.28 0.56
C SER A 168 -18.01 1.08 0.82
N PHE A 169 -17.59 1.17 2.08
CA PHE A 169 -16.22 0.90 2.50
C PHE A 169 -15.87 -0.57 2.32
N GLN A 170 -16.75 -1.49 2.72
CA GLN A 170 -16.52 -2.92 2.52
C GLN A 170 -16.43 -3.27 1.03
N LYS A 171 -17.33 -2.73 0.18
CA LYS A 171 -17.24 -2.92 -1.28
C LYS A 171 -15.93 -2.40 -1.86
N LEU A 172 -15.46 -1.23 -1.42
CA LEU A 172 -14.17 -0.69 -1.84
C LEU A 172 -13.00 -1.55 -1.35
N LEU A 173 -13.10 -2.10 -0.15
CA LEU A 173 -12.11 -3.02 0.41
C LEU A 173 -12.07 -4.32 -0.40
N ASP A 174 -13.22 -4.87 -0.80
CA ASP A 174 -13.30 -6.06 -1.63
C ASP A 174 -12.72 -5.80 -3.04
N ILE A 175 -13.01 -4.64 -3.63
CA ILE A 175 -12.38 -4.21 -4.91
C ILE A 175 -10.87 -4.08 -4.76
N PHE A 176 -10.40 -3.52 -3.64
CA PHE A 176 -8.97 -3.39 -3.35
C PHE A 176 -8.30 -4.77 -3.31
N LYS A 177 -8.95 -5.76 -2.68
CA LYS A 177 -8.49 -7.15 -2.64
C LYS A 177 -8.33 -7.77 -4.00
N VAL A 178 -9.39 -7.70 -4.81
CA VAL A 178 -9.37 -8.20 -6.20
C VAL A 178 -8.23 -7.57 -7.00
N ASN A 179 -7.99 -6.26 -6.82
CA ASN A 179 -6.95 -5.55 -7.55
C ASN A 179 -5.53 -6.01 -7.17
N TYR A 180 -5.24 -6.24 -5.88
CA TYR A 180 -3.91 -6.72 -5.51
C TYR A 180 -3.75 -8.25 -5.69
N ASP A 181 -4.81 -9.05 -5.61
CA ASP A 181 -4.76 -10.48 -5.97
C ASP A 181 -4.40 -10.65 -7.45
N SER A 182 -4.93 -9.77 -8.31
CA SER A 182 -4.54 -9.71 -9.73
C SER A 182 -3.03 -9.42 -9.91
N LEU A 183 -2.42 -8.65 -9.01
CA LEU A 183 -0.97 -8.40 -9.01
C LEU A 183 -0.20 -9.66 -8.58
N ALA A 184 -0.72 -10.41 -7.61
CA ALA A 184 -0.14 -11.70 -7.21
C ALA A 184 -0.20 -12.74 -8.33
N GLU A 185 -1.27 -12.75 -9.15
CA GLU A 185 -1.35 -13.63 -10.32
C GLU A 185 -0.34 -13.28 -11.42
N LEU A 186 -0.04 -11.99 -11.61
CA LEU A 186 0.96 -11.54 -12.58
C LEU A 186 2.37 -12.05 -12.23
N ARG A 187 2.66 -12.29 -10.95
CA ARG A 187 3.92 -12.91 -10.50
C ARG A 187 4.06 -14.36 -10.98
N LEU A 188 2.96 -15.10 -11.14
CA LEU A 188 2.99 -16.52 -11.52
C LEU A 188 3.13 -16.75 -13.03
N ARG A 189 3.07 -15.68 -13.83
CA ARG A 189 3.23 -15.68 -15.27
C ARG A 189 4.64 -15.24 -15.64
#